data_AF-A0AAX2F5N8-F1
#
_entry.id   AF-A0AAX2F5N8-F1
#
_cell.length_a   1.000
_cell.length_b   1.000
_cell.length_c   1.000
_cell.angle_alpha   90.00
_cell.angle_beta   90.00
_cell.angle_gamma   90.00
#
_symmetry.space_group_name_H-M   'P 1'
#
loop_
_entity.id
_entity.type
_entity.pdbx_description
1 polymer ?
#
loop_
_entity_poly.entity_id
_entity_poly.type
_entity_poly.pdbx_seq_one_letter_code
_entity_poly.pdbx_strand_id
1 'polypeptide(L)'
;MIKLDENKLAKLRTSSERLTEKYGEPGSPEREEFEARAKAYYYAELLKEQRKQQKMTQQQLADKIGKKREYISNIERGNSDMQLSTFMQIANALGLRFALVVG
;
A
#
# COMPACT_ATOMS: atom_id res chain seq x y z
N MET A 1 -7.80 23.34 -27.61
CA MET A 1 -8.45 22.34 -26.72
C MET A 1 -8.67 21.07 -27.51
N ILE A 2 -8.19 19.93 -27.02
CA ILE A 2 -8.51 18.62 -27.60
C ILE A 2 -9.98 18.35 -27.27
N LYS A 3 -10.82 18.11 -28.28
CA LYS A 3 -12.20 17.64 -28.09
C LYS A 3 -12.18 16.12 -28.01
N LEU A 4 -12.64 15.57 -26.90
CA LEU A 4 -12.82 14.14 -26.73
C LEU A 4 -14.14 13.69 -27.36
N ASP A 5 -14.14 12.49 -27.94
CA ASP A 5 -15.32 11.88 -28.57
C ASP A 5 -16.05 11.01 -27.53
N GLU A 6 -17.22 11.47 -27.10
CA GLU A 6 -18.04 10.80 -26.07
C GLU A 6 -18.46 9.38 -26.47
N ASN A 7 -18.73 9.13 -27.76
CA ASN A 7 -19.11 7.80 -28.25
C ASN A 7 -17.95 6.81 -28.20
N LYS A 8 -16.71 7.29 -28.36
CA LYS A 8 -15.51 6.47 -28.18
C LYS A 8 -15.22 6.23 -26.70
N LEU A 9 -15.41 7.24 -25.85
CA LEU A 9 -15.23 7.12 -24.40
C LEU A 9 -16.18 6.10 -23.78
N ALA A 10 -17.46 6.10 -24.19
CA ALA A 10 -18.46 5.15 -23.70
C ALA A 10 -18.14 3.68 -24.00
N LYS A 11 -17.23 3.39 -24.96
CA LYS A 11 -16.80 2.03 -25.30
C LYS A 11 -15.57 1.57 -24.51
N LEU A 12 -14.94 2.47 -23.75
CA LEU A 12 -13.78 2.14 -22.94
C LEU A 12 -14.22 1.51 -21.63
N ARG A 13 -13.51 0.46 -21.22
CA ARG A 13 -13.72 -0.15 -19.91
C ARG A 13 -13.25 0.79 -18.80
N THR A 14 -14.06 0.94 -17.77
CA THR A 14 -13.69 1.65 -16.55
C THR A 14 -12.72 0.82 -15.72
N SER A 15 -11.98 1.48 -14.82
CA SER A 15 -11.13 0.77 -13.85
C SER A 15 -11.95 -0.20 -13.00
N SER A 16 -13.17 0.18 -12.61
CA SER A 16 -14.08 -0.64 -11.82
C SER A 16 -14.49 -1.92 -12.55
N GLU A 17 -14.81 -1.83 -13.83
CA GLU A 17 -15.14 -3.00 -14.66
C GLU A 17 -13.95 -3.96 -14.78
N ARG A 18 -12.74 -3.43 -15.03
CA ARG A 18 -11.52 -4.24 -15.13
C ARG A 18 -11.18 -4.92 -13.80
N LEU A 19 -11.39 -4.22 -12.71
CA LEU A 19 -11.21 -4.74 -11.37
C LEU A 19 -12.22 -5.89 -11.14
N THR A 20 -13.47 -5.71 -11.54
CA THR A 20 -14.56 -6.68 -11.36
C THR A 20 -14.33 -7.95 -12.16
N GLU A 21 -13.94 -7.81 -13.42
CA GLU A 21 -13.53 -8.91 -14.29
C GLU A 21 -12.38 -9.74 -13.70
N LYS A 22 -11.43 -9.10 -13.01
CA LYS A 22 -10.21 -9.77 -12.52
C LYS A 22 -10.32 -10.31 -11.09
N TYR A 23 -11.08 -9.65 -10.23
CA TYR A 23 -11.09 -9.89 -8.78
C TYR A 23 -12.49 -10.05 -8.20
N GLY A 24 -13.53 -10.14 -9.03
CA GLY A 24 -14.92 -10.29 -8.57
C GLY A 24 -15.60 -8.98 -8.21
N GLU A 25 -16.90 -9.06 -7.97
CA GLU A 25 -17.75 -7.93 -7.58
C GLU A 25 -17.36 -7.37 -6.20
N PRO A 26 -17.64 -6.08 -5.92
CA PRO A 26 -17.59 -5.54 -4.56
C PRO A 26 -18.30 -6.45 -3.55
N GLY A 27 -17.58 -6.84 -2.48
CA GLY A 27 -18.09 -7.75 -1.44
C GLY A 27 -17.93 -9.24 -1.71
N SER A 28 -17.34 -9.66 -2.84
CA SER A 28 -16.94 -11.05 -3.02
C SER A 28 -15.68 -11.39 -2.20
N PRO A 29 -15.46 -12.66 -1.80
CA PRO A 29 -14.25 -13.05 -1.08
C PRO A 29 -12.95 -12.70 -1.83
N GLU A 30 -12.92 -12.88 -3.15
CA GLU A 30 -11.76 -12.55 -3.99
C GLU A 30 -11.48 -11.05 -4.01
N ARG A 31 -12.54 -10.25 -4.01
CA ARG A 31 -12.45 -8.79 -3.96
C ARG A 31 -11.93 -8.34 -2.61
N GLU A 32 -12.45 -8.88 -1.52
CA GLU A 32 -12.01 -8.56 -0.16
C GLU A 32 -10.53 -8.89 0.04
N GLU A 33 -10.07 -10.05 -0.46
CA GLU A 33 -8.65 -10.43 -0.42
C GLU A 33 -7.78 -9.47 -1.26
N PHE A 34 -8.24 -9.10 -2.45
CA PHE A 34 -7.55 -8.11 -3.28
C PHE A 34 -7.45 -6.75 -2.56
N GLU A 35 -8.53 -6.27 -1.97
CA GLU A 35 -8.56 -4.99 -1.26
C GLU A 35 -7.68 -5.01 0.00
N ALA A 36 -7.67 -6.12 0.74
CA ALA A 36 -6.77 -6.30 1.89
C ALA A 36 -5.30 -6.20 1.47
N ARG A 37 -4.90 -6.89 0.40
CA ARG A 37 -3.54 -6.80 -0.16
C ARG A 37 -3.21 -5.42 -0.70
N ALA A 38 -4.17 -4.77 -1.37
CA ALA A 38 -3.99 -3.40 -1.87
C ALA A 38 -3.78 -2.40 -0.72
N LYS A 39 -4.51 -2.54 0.40
CA LYS A 39 -4.31 -1.75 1.62
C LYS A 39 -2.93 -2.01 2.23
N ALA A 40 -2.51 -3.26 2.34
CA ALA A 40 -1.18 -3.61 2.86
C ALA A 40 -0.06 -2.97 2.03
N TYR A 41 -0.17 -3.04 0.69
CA TYR A 41 0.76 -2.37 -0.22
C TYR A 41 0.78 -0.85 -0.04
N TYR A 42 -0.40 -0.23 0.04
CA TYR A 42 -0.53 1.22 0.26
C TYR A 42 0.21 1.67 1.53
N TYR A 43 0.02 0.95 2.65
CA TYR A 43 0.71 1.29 3.89
C TYR A 43 2.22 1.05 3.83
N ALA A 44 2.68 0.01 3.13
CA ALA A 44 4.12 -0.21 2.93
C ALA A 44 4.75 0.92 2.10
N GLU A 45 4.08 1.39 1.05
CA GLU A 45 4.56 2.51 0.23
C GLU A 45 4.56 3.81 1.05
N LEU A 46 3.54 4.06 1.88
CA LEU A 46 3.51 5.21 2.79
C LEU A 46 4.73 5.23 3.73
N LEU A 47 5.06 4.11 4.37
CA LEU A 47 6.24 4.02 5.25
C LEU A 47 7.55 4.26 4.48
N LYS A 48 7.66 3.71 3.27
CA LYS A 48 8.81 3.90 2.38
C LYS A 48 8.97 5.35 1.95
N GLU A 49 7.88 6.03 1.61
CA GLU A 49 7.89 7.45 1.29
C GLU A 49 8.36 8.28 2.49
N GLN A 50 7.81 8.02 3.67
CA GLN A 50 8.23 8.70 4.91
C GLN A 50 9.71 8.48 5.22
N ARG A 51 10.22 7.26 5.05
CA ARG A 51 11.66 6.97 5.16
C ARG A 51 12.48 7.81 4.18
N LYS A 52 12.05 7.88 2.91
CA LYS A 52 12.74 8.66 1.88
C LYS A 52 12.70 10.17 2.15
N GLN A 53 11.58 10.70 2.65
CA GLN A 53 11.46 12.11 3.05
C GLN A 53 12.46 12.47 4.15
N GLN A 54 12.73 11.53 5.06
CA GLN A 54 13.74 11.68 6.11
C GLN A 54 15.18 11.38 5.63
N LYS A 55 15.39 11.12 4.34
CA LYS A 55 16.70 10.76 3.74
C LYS A 55 17.36 9.55 4.43
N MET A 56 16.54 8.64 4.96
CA MET A 56 17.00 7.47 5.70
C MET A 56 17.16 6.27 4.76
N THR A 57 18.23 5.50 4.89
CA THR A 57 18.45 4.26 4.12
C THR A 57 17.63 3.10 4.70
N GLN A 58 17.41 2.05 3.91
CA GLN A 58 16.76 0.83 4.42
C GLN A 58 17.55 0.21 5.59
N GLN A 59 18.88 0.28 5.54
CA GLN A 59 19.75 -0.23 6.62
C GLN A 59 19.55 0.58 7.90
N GLN A 60 19.56 1.92 7.82
CA GLN A 60 19.35 2.78 8.98
C GLN A 60 17.99 2.56 9.65
N LEU A 61 16.93 2.35 8.85
CA LEU A 61 15.63 2.00 9.40
C LEU A 61 15.65 0.61 10.05
N ALA A 62 16.30 -0.36 9.41
CA ALA A 62 16.43 -1.72 9.95
C ALA A 62 17.17 -1.73 11.29
N ASP A 63 18.27 -0.97 11.40
CA ASP A 63 19.07 -0.81 12.62
C ASP A 63 18.23 -0.20 13.75
N LYS A 64 17.41 0.81 13.46
CA LYS A 64 16.50 1.43 14.44
C LYS A 64 15.48 0.47 15.05
N ILE A 65 15.03 -0.53 14.29
CA ILE A 65 14.01 -1.50 14.75
C ILE A 65 14.60 -2.88 15.07
N GLY A 66 15.93 -3.03 15.05
CA GLY A 66 16.61 -4.29 15.33
C GLY A 66 16.30 -5.41 14.32
N LYS A 67 16.22 -5.08 13.02
CA LYS A 67 15.95 -6.02 11.93
C LYS A 67 17.05 -5.99 10.88
N LYS A 68 17.02 -6.96 9.95
CA LYS A 68 17.92 -6.99 8.79
C LYS A 68 17.40 -6.04 7.70
N ARG A 69 18.29 -5.47 6.89
CA ARG A 69 17.92 -4.62 5.75
C ARG A 69 16.99 -5.32 4.76
N GLU A 70 17.20 -6.62 4.53
CA GLU A 70 16.37 -7.47 3.67
C GLU A 70 14.91 -7.50 4.14
N TYR A 71 14.69 -7.40 5.46
CA TYR A 71 13.35 -7.36 6.03
C TYR A 71 12.61 -6.07 5.63
N ILE A 72 13.28 -4.92 5.74
CA ILE A 72 12.75 -3.63 5.25
C ILE A 72 12.52 -3.70 3.73
N SER A 73 13.47 -4.23 2.98
CA SER A 73 13.34 -4.39 1.52
C SER A 73 12.17 -5.29 1.10
N ASN A 74 11.88 -6.37 1.85
CA ASN A 74 10.75 -7.25 1.57
C ASN A 74 9.41 -6.55 1.81
N ILE A 75 9.32 -5.81 2.91
CA ILE A 75 8.16 -4.98 3.26
C ILE A 75 7.92 -3.93 2.17
N GLU A 76 8.94 -3.15 1.81
CA GLU A 76 8.80 -2.05 0.85
C GLU A 76 8.50 -2.50 -0.59
N ARG A 77 8.68 -3.79 -0.89
CA ARG A 77 8.31 -4.40 -2.17
C ARG A 77 6.93 -5.03 -2.16
N GLY A 78 6.26 -5.11 -1.01
CA GLY A 78 4.99 -5.81 -0.86
C GLY A 78 5.11 -7.33 -0.98
N ASN A 79 6.30 -7.90 -0.76
CA ASN A 79 6.55 -9.34 -0.90
C ASN A 79 6.14 -10.16 0.33
N SER A 80 5.66 -9.50 1.38
CA SER A 80 5.21 -10.14 2.61
C SER A 80 4.09 -9.32 3.23
N ASP A 81 3.06 -9.98 3.73
CA ASP A 81 2.08 -9.32 4.59
C ASP A 81 2.78 -8.82 5.86
N MET A 82 2.49 -7.57 6.20
CA MET A 82 3.07 -6.90 7.35
C MET A 82 2.17 -7.12 8.56
N GLN A 83 2.72 -7.72 9.60
CA GLN A 83 2.04 -7.76 10.89
C GLN A 83 1.85 -6.34 11.43
N LEU A 84 0.72 -6.09 12.09
CA LEU A 84 0.42 -4.80 12.70
C LEU A 84 1.52 -4.36 13.69
N SER A 85 2.10 -5.30 14.45
CA SER A 85 3.22 -5.03 15.36
C SER A 85 4.44 -4.45 14.61
N THR A 86 4.78 -5.02 13.46
CA THR A 86 5.87 -4.54 12.60
C THR A 86 5.56 -3.17 12.01
N PHE A 87 4.32 -2.99 11.55
CA PHE A 87 3.86 -1.71 11.03
C PHE A 87 4.04 -0.60 12.08
N MET A 88 3.58 -0.85 13.31
CA MET A 88 3.73 0.09 14.43
C MET A 88 5.20 0.36 14.80
N GLN A 89 6.05 -0.67 14.77
CA GLN A 89 7.49 -0.50 15.01
C GLN A 89 8.14 0.43 13.97
N ILE A 90 7.86 0.21 12.68
CA ILE A 90 8.41 1.04 11.60
C ILE A 90 7.86 2.46 11.69
N ALA A 91 6.54 2.60 11.88
CA ALA A 91 5.87 3.88 12.06
C ALA A 91 6.52 4.70 13.18
N ASN A 92 6.72 4.11 14.36
CA ASN A 92 7.35 4.76 15.50
C ASN A 92 8.80 5.15 15.20
N ALA A 93 9.56 4.28 14.53
CA ALA A 93 10.95 4.56 14.14
C ALA A 93 11.07 5.73 13.13
N LEU A 94 10.01 5.96 12.35
CA LEU A 94 9.83 7.09 11.45
C LEU A 94 9.12 8.29 12.10
N GLY A 95 8.79 8.23 13.39
CA GLY A 95 8.14 9.35 14.11
C GLY A 95 6.67 9.59 13.72
N LEU A 96 6.01 8.62 13.08
CA LEU A 96 4.59 8.69 12.74
C LEU A 96 3.74 8.38 13.97
N ARG A 97 2.58 9.04 14.06
CA ARG A 97 1.57 8.76 15.10
C ARG A 97 0.36 8.11 14.45
N PHE A 98 -0.04 6.98 15.00
CA PHE A 98 -1.27 6.29 14.62
C PHE A 98 -2.29 6.46 15.73
N ALA A 99 -3.52 6.80 15.34
CA ALA A 99 -4.67 6.83 16.22
C ALA A 99 -5.75 5.93 15.63
N LEU A 100 -6.31 5.06 16.46
CA LEU A 100 -7.53 4.37 16.11
C LEU A 100 -8.67 5.35 16.35
N VAL A 101 -9.34 5.74 15.26
CA VAL A 101 -10.57 6.54 15.35
C VAL A 101 -11.73 5.56 15.35
N VAL A 102 -12.44 5.51 16.47
CA VAL A 102 -13.71 4.79 16.58
C VAL A 102 -14.81 5.79 16.27
N GLY A 103 -15.63 5.48 15.26
CA GLY A 103 -16.84 6.22 14.92
C GLY A 103 -18.00 5.81 15.80
#